data_AF-A0AAJ7QLP8-F1
#
_entry.id   AF-A0AAJ7QLP8-F1
#
_cell.length_a   1.000
_cell.length_b   1.000
_cell.length_c   1.000
_cell.angle_alpha   90.00
_cell.angle_beta   90.00
_cell.angle_gamma   90.00
#
_symmetry.space_group_name_H-M   'P 1'
#
loop_
_entity.id
_entity.type
_entity.pdbx_description
1 polymer ?
#
loop_
_entity_poly.entity_id
_entity_poly.type
_entity_poly.pdbx_seq_one_letter_code
_entity_poly.pdbx_strand_id
1 'polypeptide(L)'
;MDRPLQDVSGADFLQRRLHPLFHCPDMSPSPTVPTSVEHVKAADVKVIAALGDSLTTAIGANGSTILSIPFEFRQVSWSIGGYGTFQNVITLANIFKLFNPKLLGPSPVMTFHGKPTTVNETGFNFAVTGHNTLNISDQIIHMINTFRSYPDLNFEEDWKVVTMLIGMNDICDYCKDKTLFSPDNFIHYMTEALHMMMNAIPRTIRERGADSSHEAAQRSSETDSGLSASKTFLLLSGST
;
A
#
# COMPACT_ATOMS: atom_id res chain seq x y z
N MET A 1 35.94 -0.47 24.18
CA MET A 1 34.49 -0.28 23.93
C MET A 1 34.27 -0.65 22.49
N ASP A 2 34.02 -1.93 22.25
CA ASP A 2 33.83 -2.48 20.92
C ASP A 2 32.45 -2.07 20.41
N ARG A 3 32.42 -1.34 19.29
CA ARG A 3 31.21 -1.22 18.48
C ARG A 3 30.98 -2.58 17.83
N PRO A 4 29.81 -3.23 18.00
CA PRO A 4 29.51 -4.42 17.24
C PRO A 4 29.52 -4.08 15.75
N LEU A 5 30.05 -5.01 14.95
CA LEU A 5 29.90 -4.99 13.49
C LEU A 5 28.41 -4.81 13.18
N GLN A 6 28.04 -3.77 12.44
CA GLN A 6 26.70 -3.65 11.87
C GLN A 6 26.44 -4.88 11.01
N ASP A 7 25.40 -5.63 11.34
CA ASP A 7 24.95 -6.74 10.51
C ASP A 7 24.53 -6.18 9.15
N VAL A 8 25.16 -6.68 8.08
CA VAL A 8 24.91 -6.30 6.68
C VAL A 8 23.45 -6.55 6.27
N SER A 9 22.69 -7.30 7.08
CA SER A 9 21.25 -7.54 6.91
C SER A 9 20.35 -6.33 7.24
N GLY A 10 20.86 -5.32 7.98
CA GLY A 10 20.06 -4.19 8.41
C GLY A 10 18.99 -4.55 9.47
N ALA A 11 19.06 -5.68 10.15
CA ALA A 11 18.02 -6.09 11.09
C ALA A 11 18.03 -5.36 12.46
N ASP A 12 18.95 -4.43 12.72
CA ASP A 12 19.13 -3.83 14.06
C ASP A 12 17.88 -3.09 14.59
N PHE A 13 17.04 -2.52 13.72
CA PHE A 13 15.77 -1.89 14.14
C PHE A 13 14.73 -2.91 14.65
N LEU A 14 14.90 -4.20 14.33
CA LEU A 14 14.05 -5.31 14.76
C LEU A 14 14.36 -5.77 16.20
N GLN A 15 15.45 -5.27 16.78
CA GLN A 15 15.78 -5.45 18.20
C GLN A 15 15.08 -4.43 19.12
N ARG A 16 14.22 -3.56 18.58
CA ARG A 16 13.44 -2.61 19.38
C ARG A 16 12.41 -3.32 20.26
N ARG A 17 12.03 -2.66 21.37
CA ARG A 17 10.97 -3.13 22.27
C ARG A 17 9.71 -3.43 21.45
N LEU A 18 9.13 -4.60 21.70
CA LEU A 18 7.85 -4.99 21.12
C LEU A 18 6.78 -3.96 21.48
N HIS A 19 5.95 -3.60 20.51
CA HIS A 19 4.76 -2.80 20.78
C HIS A 19 3.80 -3.58 21.70
N PRO A 20 3.04 -2.89 22.55
CA PRO A 20 2.03 -3.53 23.38
C PRO A 20 1.01 -4.32 22.55
N LEU A 21 0.38 -5.30 23.18
CA LEU A 21 -0.72 -6.05 22.58
C LEU A 21 -1.88 -5.11 22.20
N PHE A 22 -2.35 -5.24 20.96
CA PHE A 22 -3.55 -4.57 20.52
C PHE A 22 -4.79 -5.32 21.00
N HIS A 23 -5.70 -4.63 21.68
CA HIS A 23 -6.94 -5.20 22.21
C HIS A 23 -8.14 -4.62 21.47
N CYS A 24 -8.92 -5.47 20.83
CA CYS A 24 -10.21 -5.13 20.21
C CYS A 24 -11.27 -6.09 20.77
N PRO A 25 -12.45 -5.60 21.20
CA PRO A 25 -13.50 -6.48 21.74
C PRO A 25 -14.01 -7.54 20.75
N ASP A 26 -13.99 -7.23 19.45
CA ASP A 26 -14.36 -8.15 18.38
C ASP A 26 -13.30 -8.13 17.28
N MET A 27 -12.70 -9.30 17.03
CA MET A 27 -11.81 -9.54 15.89
C MET A 27 -12.32 -10.69 15.00
N SER A 28 -13.55 -11.13 15.21
CA SER A 28 -14.13 -12.25 14.48
C SER A 28 -14.59 -11.83 13.08
N PRO A 29 -14.52 -12.74 12.08
CA PRO A 29 -15.12 -12.50 10.78
C PRO A 29 -16.64 -12.41 10.88
N SER A 30 -17.26 -11.85 9.84
CA SER A 30 -18.71 -11.90 9.67
C SER A 30 -19.18 -13.35 9.50
N PRO A 31 -20.42 -13.69 9.90
CA PRO A 31 -20.95 -15.05 9.74
C PRO A 31 -20.95 -15.58 8.30
N THR A 32 -21.06 -14.67 7.33
CA THR A 32 -20.92 -14.93 5.90
C THR A 32 -20.11 -13.80 5.26
N VAL A 33 -19.45 -14.08 4.13
CA VAL A 33 -18.72 -13.07 3.36
C VAL A 33 -19.70 -11.95 2.95
N PRO A 34 -19.50 -10.70 3.38
CA PRO A 34 -20.43 -9.62 3.07
C PRO A 34 -20.44 -9.31 1.56
N THR A 35 -21.59 -8.90 1.04
CA THR A 35 -21.73 -8.48 -0.37
C THR A 35 -21.65 -6.96 -0.55
N SER A 36 -21.75 -6.21 0.55
CA SER A 36 -21.73 -4.74 0.58
C SER A 36 -20.66 -4.22 1.54
N VAL A 37 -19.96 -3.15 1.13
CA VAL A 37 -18.85 -2.55 1.87
C VAL A 37 -19.24 -2.09 3.28
N GLU A 38 -20.51 -1.74 3.49
CA GLU A 38 -21.03 -1.26 4.78
C GLU A 38 -21.00 -2.30 5.90
N HIS A 39 -20.92 -3.58 5.54
CA HIS A 39 -20.95 -4.70 6.49
C HIS A 39 -19.61 -5.42 6.60
N VAL A 40 -18.58 -4.94 5.89
CA VAL A 40 -17.25 -5.56 5.86
C VAL A 40 -16.54 -5.28 7.18
N LYS A 41 -16.19 -6.33 7.91
CA LYS A 41 -15.27 -6.25 9.05
C LYS A 41 -13.83 -6.38 8.58
N ALA A 42 -12.88 -5.92 9.39
CA ALA A 42 -11.45 -6.11 9.12
C ALA A 42 -11.08 -7.59 8.96
N ALA A 43 -11.76 -8.49 9.68
CA ALA A 43 -11.56 -9.93 9.59
C ALA A 43 -12.09 -10.56 8.28
N ASP A 44 -12.97 -9.88 7.55
CA ASP A 44 -13.49 -10.33 6.24
C ASP A 44 -12.52 -10.02 5.09
N VAL A 45 -11.56 -9.11 5.31
CA VAL A 45 -10.54 -8.76 4.31
C VAL A 45 -9.60 -9.94 4.12
N LYS A 46 -9.55 -10.45 2.89
CA LYS A 46 -8.73 -11.60 2.51
C LYS A 46 -7.40 -11.18 1.87
N VAL A 47 -7.40 -10.03 1.20
CA VAL A 47 -6.26 -9.52 0.43
C VAL A 47 -5.93 -8.11 0.86
N ILE A 48 -4.64 -7.84 1.02
CA ILE A 48 -4.10 -6.49 1.07
C ILE A 48 -3.10 -6.31 -0.08
N ALA A 49 -3.14 -5.17 -0.76
CA ALA A 49 -2.22 -4.84 -1.82
C ALA A 49 -1.86 -3.34 -1.80
N ALA A 50 -0.74 -3.02 -2.44
CA ALA A 50 -0.26 -1.66 -2.53
C ALA A 50 0.25 -1.33 -3.93
N LEU A 51 -0.12 -0.13 -4.39
CA LEU A 51 0.36 0.52 -5.60
C LEU A 51 1.08 1.80 -5.19
N GLY A 52 2.10 2.20 -5.94
CA GLY A 52 2.79 3.43 -5.60
C GLY A 52 4.19 3.59 -6.15
N ASP A 53 4.93 4.46 -5.48
CA ASP A 53 6.32 4.78 -5.80
C ASP A 53 7.28 4.28 -4.72
N SER A 54 8.46 4.91 -4.67
CA SER A 54 9.56 4.70 -3.73
C SER A 54 9.13 4.68 -2.25
N LEU A 55 8.09 5.43 -1.88
CA LEU A 55 7.59 5.43 -0.49
C LEU A 55 6.90 4.11 -0.16
N THR A 56 6.13 3.57 -1.11
CA THR A 56 5.41 2.30 -0.96
C THR A 56 6.35 1.09 -1.01
N THR A 57 7.46 1.19 -1.76
CA THR A 57 8.54 0.18 -1.73
C THR A 57 9.39 0.28 -0.46
N ALA A 58 9.21 1.33 0.34
CA ALA A 58 9.99 1.66 1.54
C ALA A 58 11.50 1.70 1.24
N ILE A 59 11.86 2.36 0.13
CA ILE A 59 13.25 2.50 -0.26
C ILE A 59 14.06 3.21 0.82
N GLY A 60 15.21 2.62 1.19
CA GLY A 60 16.08 3.19 2.21
C GLY A 60 15.46 3.35 3.60
N ALA A 61 14.32 2.71 3.92
CA ALA A 61 13.62 2.90 5.20
C ALA A 61 14.47 2.54 6.44
N ASN A 62 15.49 1.69 6.25
CA ASN A 62 16.45 1.33 7.28
C ASN A 62 17.87 1.88 7.00
N GLY A 63 17.93 2.92 6.19
CA GLY A 63 19.16 3.58 5.80
C GLY A 63 19.73 4.48 6.86
N SER A 64 20.97 4.20 7.29
CA SER A 64 21.80 5.17 8.03
C SER A 64 22.81 5.90 7.13
N THR A 65 22.95 5.47 5.88
CA THR A 65 23.91 6.02 4.91
C THR A 65 23.36 5.98 3.49
N ILE A 66 23.98 6.71 2.57
CA ILE A 66 23.59 6.73 1.15
C ILE A 66 23.63 5.33 0.48
N LEU A 67 24.38 4.38 1.05
CA LEU A 67 24.50 3.02 0.54
C LEU A 67 23.21 2.20 0.69
N SER A 68 22.25 2.66 1.49
CA SER A 68 20.95 1.99 1.66
C SER A 68 19.93 2.36 0.60
N ILE A 69 20.20 3.40 -0.21
CA ILE A 69 19.27 3.89 -1.24
C ILE A 69 18.82 2.80 -2.21
N PRO A 70 19.64 1.84 -2.70
CA PRO A 70 19.13 0.83 -3.62
C PRO A 70 18.32 -0.29 -2.97
N PHE A 71 18.19 -0.31 -1.63
CA PHE A 71 17.45 -1.35 -0.93
C PHE A 71 16.00 -0.94 -0.68
N GLU A 72 15.07 -1.77 -1.12
CA GLU A 72 13.62 -1.58 -0.94
C GLU A 72 13.14 -2.44 0.23
N PHE A 73 12.90 -1.82 1.38
CA PHE A 73 12.50 -2.54 2.60
C PHE A 73 11.00 -2.81 2.62
N ARG A 74 10.47 -3.44 1.56
CA ARG A 74 9.04 -3.69 1.36
C ARG A 74 8.38 -4.35 2.55
N GLN A 75 9.10 -5.24 3.25
CA GLN A 75 8.63 -5.94 4.44
C GLN A 75 8.29 -5.05 5.64
N VAL A 76 8.75 -3.79 5.65
CA VAL A 76 8.39 -2.79 6.67
C VAL A 76 7.67 -1.57 6.11
N SER A 77 7.23 -1.64 4.85
CA SER A 77 6.37 -0.61 4.26
C SER A 77 5.11 -0.43 5.11
N TRP A 78 4.75 0.82 5.40
CA TRP A 78 3.65 1.14 6.32
C TRP A 78 2.32 0.52 5.87
N SER A 79 2.07 0.44 4.56
CA SER A 79 0.79 0.00 4.00
C SER A 79 0.68 -1.51 3.79
N ILE A 80 1.81 -2.21 3.59
CA ILE A 80 1.80 -3.60 3.10
C ILE A 80 2.88 -4.50 3.73
N GLY A 81 3.77 -3.94 4.53
CA GLY A 81 4.90 -4.68 5.11
C GLY A 81 4.45 -5.84 6.00
N GLY A 82 4.96 -7.03 5.74
CA GLY A 82 4.58 -8.27 6.41
C GLY A 82 5.59 -8.77 7.44
N TYR A 83 6.62 -8.01 7.77
CA TYR A 83 7.66 -8.45 8.71
C TYR A 83 7.07 -8.74 10.10
N GLY A 84 7.29 -9.96 10.60
CA GLY A 84 6.86 -10.38 11.93
C GLY A 84 5.36 -10.18 12.17
N THR A 85 5.04 -9.57 13.31
CA THR A 85 3.69 -9.25 13.76
C THR A 85 3.53 -7.75 14.02
N PHE A 86 2.32 -7.31 14.35
CA PHE A 86 2.05 -5.94 14.82
C PHE A 86 3.00 -5.50 15.94
N GLN A 87 3.37 -6.42 16.85
CA GLN A 87 4.28 -6.10 17.95
C GLN A 87 5.70 -5.82 17.48
N ASN A 88 6.13 -6.38 16.35
CA ASN A 88 7.46 -6.14 15.79
C ASN A 88 7.50 -4.84 14.99
N VAL A 89 6.55 -4.68 14.08
CA VAL A 89 6.44 -3.52 13.20
C VAL A 89 4.96 -3.24 12.97
N ILE A 90 4.55 -2.01 13.28
CA ILE A 90 3.18 -1.55 12.98
C ILE A 90 3.11 -1.22 11.49
N THR A 91 2.45 -2.08 10.75
CA THR A 91 2.03 -1.85 9.37
C THR A 91 0.55 -2.14 9.25
N LEU A 92 -0.11 -1.56 8.24
CA LEU A 92 -1.51 -1.85 7.96
C LEU A 92 -1.74 -3.35 7.74
N ALA A 93 -0.85 -4.02 7.00
CA ALA A 93 -0.87 -5.47 6.83
C ALA A 93 -0.79 -6.24 8.17
N ASN A 94 0.12 -5.85 9.07
CA ASN A 94 0.24 -6.51 10.38
C ASN A 94 -0.95 -6.20 11.30
N ILE A 95 -1.63 -5.06 11.15
CA ILE A 95 -2.91 -4.78 11.81
C ILE A 95 -3.98 -5.73 11.28
N PHE A 96 -4.14 -5.87 9.95
CA PHE A 96 -5.11 -6.80 9.38
C PHE A 96 -4.85 -8.26 9.78
N LYS A 97 -3.58 -8.67 9.93
CA LYS A 97 -3.24 -10.01 10.45
C LYS A 97 -3.78 -10.30 11.86
N LEU A 98 -4.04 -9.27 12.68
CA LEU A 98 -4.69 -9.45 13.99
C LEU A 98 -6.13 -9.96 13.85
N PHE A 99 -6.81 -9.54 12.77
CA PHE A 99 -8.19 -9.90 12.47
C PHE A 99 -8.29 -11.14 11.57
N ASN A 100 -7.37 -11.29 10.61
CA ASN A 100 -7.28 -12.42 9.70
C ASN A 100 -5.82 -12.90 9.56
N PRO A 101 -5.41 -13.93 10.32
CA PRO A 101 -4.05 -14.49 10.22
C PRO A 101 -3.70 -15.11 8.86
N LYS A 102 -4.70 -15.37 7.99
CA LYS A 102 -4.53 -15.93 6.64
C LYS A 102 -4.60 -14.86 5.54
N LEU A 103 -4.30 -13.61 5.89
CA LEU A 103 -4.25 -12.47 4.99
C LEU A 103 -3.23 -12.70 3.87
N LEU A 104 -3.66 -12.51 2.61
CA LEU A 104 -2.80 -12.60 1.44
C LEU A 104 -2.22 -11.24 1.06
N GLY A 105 -0.99 -11.24 0.57
CA GLY A 105 -0.34 -10.06 0.01
C GLY A 105 0.71 -9.32 0.85
N PRO A 106 0.83 -9.46 2.20
CA PRO A 106 1.87 -8.76 2.94
C PRO A 106 3.26 -9.03 2.36
N SER A 107 4.08 -7.97 2.19
CA SER A 107 5.44 -8.10 1.66
C SER A 107 6.33 -8.83 2.68
N PRO A 108 6.95 -9.97 2.33
CA PRO A 108 7.67 -10.77 3.32
C PRO A 108 9.12 -10.34 3.49
N VAL A 109 9.76 -9.79 2.44
CA VAL A 109 11.21 -9.56 2.42
C VAL A 109 11.60 -8.21 1.81
N MET A 110 12.87 -7.87 1.98
CA MET A 110 13.52 -6.76 1.30
C MET A 110 13.84 -7.15 -0.14
N THR A 111 13.74 -6.20 -1.06
CA THR A 111 14.15 -6.35 -2.46
C THR A 111 15.25 -5.34 -2.82
N PHE A 112 15.82 -5.47 -4.01
CA PHE A 112 16.85 -4.56 -4.52
C PHE A 112 16.32 -3.82 -5.74
N HIS A 113 16.40 -2.49 -5.71
CA HIS A 113 15.93 -1.64 -6.78
C HIS A 113 16.62 -1.98 -8.12
N GLY A 114 15.82 -2.08 -9.18
CA GLY A 114 16.31 -2.40 -10.53
C GLY A 114 16.66 -3.88 -10.75
N LYS A 115 16.38 -4.77 -9.79
CA LYS A 115 16.43 -6.23 -10.01
C LYS A 115 15.03 -6.77 -10.29
N PRO A 116 14.89 -7.78 -11.18
CA PRO A 116 13.63 -8.48 -11.33
C PRO A 116 13.19 -9.09 -10.00
N THR A 117 11.91 -8.96 -9.68
CA THR A 117 11.30 -9.50 -8.46
C THR A 117 10.10 -10.36 -8.80
N THR A 118 9.79 -11.30 -7.92
CA THR A 118 8.60 -12.16 -8.01
C THR A 118 7.55 -11.76 -6.97
N VAL A 119 6.30 -12.18 -7.17
CA VAL A 119 5.21 -11.99 -6.19
C VAL A 119 5.55 -12.63 -4.83
N ASN A 120 6.35 -13.70 -4.81
CA ASN A 120 6.82 -14.32 -3.57
C ASN A 120 7.76 -13.41 -2.77
N GLU A 121 8.50 -12.53 -3.43
CA GLU A 121 9.42 -11.59 -2.80
C GLU A 121 8.73 -10.27 -2.43
N THR A 122 7.87 -9.76 -3.32
CA THR A 122 7.19 -8.48 -3.12
C THR A 122 5.92 -8.59 -2.30
N GLY A 123 5.33 -9.78 -2.18
CA GLY A 123 3.90 -9.90 -1.88
C GLY A 123 3.08 -9.17 -2.96
N PHE A 124 1.92 -8.65 -2.58
CA PHE A 124 1.08 -7.80 -3.43
C PHE A 124 1.44 -6.31 -3.31
N ASN A 125 2.73 -6.02 -3.10
CA ASN A 125 3.28 -4.69 -3.25
C ASN A 125 3.77 -4.51 -4.70
N PHE A 126 2.91 -3.93 -5.52
CA PHE A 126 3.15 -3.68 -6.94
C PHE A 126 3.79 -2.30 -7.20
N ALA A 127 4.15 -1.57 -6.15
CA ALA A 127 4.81 -0.28 -6.27
C ALA A 127 6.17 -0.40 -6.93
N VAL A 128 6.53 0.63 -7.70
CA VAL A 128 7.80 0.71 -8.40
C VAL A 128 8.46 2.04 -8.07
N THR A 129 9.64 1.94 -7.48
CA THR A 129 10.48 3.09 -7.16
C THR A 129 10.70 3.96 -8.40
N GLY A 130 10.51 5.27 -8.23
CA GLY A 130 10.68 6.27 -9.29
C GLY A 130 9.49 6.44 -10.25
N HIS A 131 8.40 5.68 -10.09
CA HIS A 131 7.20 5.88 -10.91
C HIS A 131 6.45 7.17 -10.56
N ASN A 132 5.91 7.82 -11.59
CA ASN A 132 4.97 8.93 -11.50
C ASN A 132 3.53 8.44 -11.70
N THR A 133 2.54 9.31 -11.53
CA THR A 133 1.13 8.97 -11.78
C THR A 133 0.86 8.47 -13.19
N LEU A 134 1.58 8.96 -14.20
CA LEU A 134 1.45 8.48 -15.58
C LEU A 134 1.80 6.98 -15.76
N ASN A 135 2.54 6.38 -14.81
CA ASN A 135 2.94 4.97 -14.85
C ASN A 135 2.03 4.05 -14.01
N ILE A 136 1.02 4.58 -13.32
CA ILE A 136 0.24 3.80 -12.35
C ILE A 136 -0.61 2.71 -13.02
N SER A 137 -1.05 2.94 -14.25
CA SER A 137 -1.87 2.00 -15.02
C SER A 137 -1.19 0.65 -15.20
N ASP A 138 0.14 0.63 -15.41
CA ASP A 138 0.90 -0.61 -15.57
C ASP A 138 0.90 -1.43 -14.28
N GLN A 139 1.01 -0.78 -13.12
CA GLN A 139 0.93 -1.43 -11.82
C GLN A 139 -0.47 -2.01 -11.57
N ILE A 140 -1.53 -1.27 -11.96
CA ILE A 140 -2.92 -1.73 -11.81
C ILE A 140 -3.20 -2.95 -12.68
N ILE A 141 -2.77 -2.93 -13.95
CA ILE A 141 -2.92 -4.06 -14.87
C ILE A 141 -2.17 -5.28 -14.32
N HIS A 142 -0.95 -5.09 -13.84
CA HIS A 142 -0.16 -6.17 -13.24
C HIS A 142 -0.84 -6.76 -11.99
N MET A 143 -1.41 -5.91 -11.13
CA MET A 143 -2.19 -6.33 -9.96
C MET A 143 -3.43 -7.15 -10.36
N ILE A 144 -4.22 -6.68 -11.32
CA ILE A 144 -5.44 -7.38 -11.80
C ILE A 144 -5.09 -8.77 -12.33
N ASN A 145 -4.05 -8.86 -13.17
CA ASN A 145 -3.59 -10.13 -13.74
C ASN A 145 -3.09 -11.08 -12.66
N THR A 146 -2.37 -10.55 -11.67
CA THR A 146 -1.91 -11.33 -10.51
C THR A 146 -3.11 -11.85 -9.73
N PHE A 147 -4.09 -11.00 -9.41
CA PHE A 147 -5.25 -11.44 -8.63
C PHE A 147 -6.10 -12.50 -9.33
N ARG A 148 -6.26 -12.40 -10.66
CA ARG A 148 -7.03 -13.38 -11.44
C ARG A 148 -6.36 -14.75 -11.54
N SER A 149 -5.03 -14.79 -11.43
CA SER A 149 -4.24 -16.02 -11.59
C SER A 149 -3.77 -16.63 -10.27
N TYR A 150 -3.94 -15.91 -9.15
CA TYR A 150 -3.45 -16.36 -7.84
C TYR A 150 -4.32 -17.49 -7.27
N PRO A 151 -3.78 -18.70 -7.02
CA PRO A 151 -4.60 -19.89 -6.70
C PRO A 151 -5.50 -19.78 -5.47
N ASP A 152 -5.06 -19.05 -4.44
CA ASP A 152 -5.78 -18.96 -3.14
C ASP A 152 -6.68 -17.72 -3.03
N LEU A 153 -6.88 -16.99 -4.14
CA LEU A 153 -7.68 -15.77 -4.19
C LEU A 153 -8.90 -15.98 -5.08
N ASN A 154 -10.09 -15.85 -4.51
CA ASN A 154 -11.30 -15.68 -5.30
C ASN A 154 -11.43 -14.22 -5.75
N PHE A 155 -11.11 -13.98 -7.04
CA PHE A 155 -11.14 -12.63 -7.62
C PHE A 155 -12.48 -11.91 -7.47
N GLU A 156 -13.60 -12.63 -7.54
CA GLU A 156 -14.95 -12.04 -7.49
C GLU A 156 -15.44 -11.84 -6.06
N GLU A 157 -15.20 -12.84 -5.19
CA GLU A 157 -15.88 -12.92 -3.90
C GLU A 157 -15.06 -12.38 -2.71
N ASP A 158 -13.74 -12.42 -2.79
CA ASP A 158 -12.90 -12.04 -1.64
C ASP A 158 -12.80 -10.52 -1.49
N TRP A 159 -12.86 -10.02 -0.25
CA TRP A 159 -12.63 -8.60 0.01
C TRP A 159 -11.15 -8.24 -0.07
N LYS A 160 -10.88 -7.16 -0.79
CA LYS A 160 -9.53 -6.64 -1.08
C LYS A 160 -9.40 -5.24 -0.53
N VAL A 161 -8.31 -4.96 0.18
CA VAL A 161 -7.89 -3.60 0.52
C VAL A 161 -6.71 -3.23 -0.37
N VAL A 162 -6.86 -2.19 -1.17
CA VAL A 162 -5.81 -1.69 -2.06
C VAL A 162 -5.45 -0.27 -1.64
N THR A 163 -4.19 -0.07 -1.27
CA THR A 163 -3.63 1.25 -0.99
C THR A 163 -2.92 1.78 -2.24
N MET A 164 -3.10 3.06 -2.54
CA MET A 164 -2.39 3.73 -3.63
C MET A 164 -1.76 5.01 -3.09
N LEU A 165 -0.42 5.04 -3.05
CA LEU A 165 0.37 6.19 -2.66
C LEU A 165 1.41 6.48 -3.75
N ILE A 166 1.09 7.46 -4.59
CA ILE A 166 1.90 7.90 -5.73
C ILE A 166 1.72 9.41 -5.94
N GLY A 167 2.73 10.06 -6.51
CA GLY A 167 2.68 11.48 -6.86
C GLY A 167 3.88 12.28 -6.39
N MET A 168 4.70 11.73 -5.49
CA MET A 168 5.86 12.45 -4.97
C MET A 168 6.86 12.74 -6.09
N ASN A 169 7.04 11.79 -7.01
CA ASN A 169 7.88 11.98 -8.19
C ASN A 169 7.30 13.05 -9.15
N ASP A 170 5.97 13.12 -9.32
CA ASP A 170 5.34 14.17 -10.15
C ASP A 170 5.68 15.57 -9.62
N ILE A 171 5.63 15.75 -8.30
CA ILE A 171 6.04 17.01 -7.64
C ILE A 171 7.54 17.28 -7.87
N CYS A 172 8.41 16.27 -7.69
CA CYS A 172 9.85 16.41 -7.93
C CYS A 172 10.18 16.75 -9.39
N ASP A 173 9.42 16.22 -10.34
CA ASP A 173 9.65 16.38 -11.77
C ASP A 173 8.92 17.58 -12.39
N TYR A 174 8.05 18.26 -11.63
CA TYR A 174 7.35 19.47 -12.06
C TYR A 174 8.28 20.53 -12.66
N CYS A 175 9.47 20.74 -12.07
CA CYS A 175 10.44 21.70 -12.58
C CYS A 175 11.12 21.26 -13.89
N LYS A 176 11.09 19.96 -14.23
CA LYS A 176 11.67 19.40 -15.45
C LYS A 176 10.70 19.52 -16.62
N ASP A 177 9.42 19.23 -16.37
CA ASP A 177 8.34 19.40 -17.35
C ASP A 177 7.05 19.82 -16.65
N LYS A 178 6.77 21.13 -16.70
CA LYS A 178 5.59 21.73 -16.06
C LYS A 178 4.28 21.34 -16.73
N THR A 179 4.32 20.89 -17.98
CA THR A 179 3.11 20.48 -18.72
C THR A 179 2.80 19.03 -18.37
N LEU A 180 3.78 18.13 -18.52
CA LEU A 180 3.59 16.70 -18.25
C LEU A 180 3.22 16.44 -16.79
N PHE A 181 3.94 17.04 -15.84
CA PHE A 181 3.71 16.86 -14.40
C PHE A 181 2.85 17.98 -13.80
N SER A 182 1.97 18.58 -14.59
CA SER A 182 1.02 19.59 -14.13
C SER A 182 0.00 19.00 -13.14
N PRO A 183 -0.59 19.82 -12.25
CA PRO A 183 -1.70 19.39 -11.41
C PRO A 183 -2.87 18.79 -12.19
N ASP A 184 -3.17 19.33 -13.38
CA ASP A 184 -4.26 18.84 -14.24
C ASP A 184 -3.98 17.42 -14.75
N ASN A 185 -2.75 17.15 -15.20
CA ASN A 185 -2.35 15.80 -15.61
C ASN A 185 -2.29 14.82 -14.44
N PHE A 186 -1.82 15.26 -13.27
CA PHE A 186 -1.89 14.45 -12.06
C PHE A 186 -3.34 14.03 -11.76
N ILE A 187 -4.28 14.99 -11.76
CA ILE A 187 -5.70 14.71 -11.56
C ILE A 187 -6.23 13.75 -12.63
N HIS A 188 -5.86 13.96 -13.90
CA HIS A 188 -6.26 13.10 -15.00
C HIS A 188 -5.80 11.65 -14.80
N TYR A 189 -4.51 11.42 -14.58
CA TYR A 189 -3.98 10.06 -14.40
C TYR A 189 -4.52 9.37 -13.16
N MET A 190 -4.69 10.09 -12.06
CA MET A 190 -5.30 9.54 -10.85
C MET A 190 -6.78 9.20 -11.04
N THR A 191 -7.51 10.01 -11.82
CA THR A 191 -8.92 9.72 -12.16
C THR A 191 -9.02 8.45 -13.00
N GLU A 192 -8.17 8.31 -14.02
CA GLU A 192 -8.13 7.10 -14.85
C GLU A 192 -7.75 5.85 -14.04
N ALA A 193 -6.78 5.98 -13.13
CA ALA A 193 -6.38 4.90 -12.21
C ALA A 193 -7.55 4.42 -11.34
N LEU A 194 -8.30 5.36 -10.76
CA LEU A 194 -9.49 5.05 -9.97
C LEU A 194 -10.56 4.38 -10.82
N HIS A 195 -10.89 4.92 -11.99
CA HIS A 195 -11.86 4.32 -12.91
C HIS A 195 -11.48 2.89 -13.30
N MET A 196 -10.21 2.65 -13.62
CA MET A 196 -9.71 1.32 -13.95
C MET A 196 -9.93 0.33 -12.79
N MET A 197 -9.56 0.72 -11.57
CA MET A 197 -9.78 -0.14 -10.40
C MET A 197 -11.25 -0.31 -10.05
N MET A 198 -12.07 0.72 -10.23
CA MET A 198 -13.53 0.72 -10.00
C MET A 198 -14.25 -0.26 -10.90
N ASN A 199 -13.87 -0.28 -12.17
CA ASN A 199 -14.51 -1.11 -13.18
C ASN A 199 -13.99 -2.54 -13.19
N ALA A 200 -12.71 -2.75 -12.86
CA ALA A 200 -12.07 -4.06 -13.01
C ALA A 200 -12.06 -4.91 -11.74
N ILE A 201 -12.08 -4.31 -10.54
CA ILE A 201 -11.84 -5.03 -9.28
C ILE A 201 -13.08 -4.98 -8.38
N PRO A 202 -13.85 -6.08 -8.30
CA PRO A 202 -15.00 -6.16 -7.40
C PRO A 202 -14.54 -6.21 -5.93
N ARG A 203 -15.48 -5.92 -5.01
CA ARG A 203 -15.28 -6.05 -3.54
C ARG A 203 -13.96 -5.48 -3.03
N THR A 204 -13.69 -4.23 -3.42
CA THR A 204 -12.44 -3.54 -3.09
C THR A 204 -12.69 -2.28 -2.30
N ILE A 205 -12.01 -2.16 -1.17
CA ILE A 205 -11.85 -0.92 -0.41
C ILE A 205 -10.58 -0.26 -0.92
N ARG A 206 -10.67 0.98 -1.40
CA ARG A 206 -9.55 1.70 -2.01
C ARG A 206 -9.15 2.87 -1.12
N GLU A 207 -7.87 2.97 -0.79
CA GLU A 207 -7.33 4.09 -0.03
C GLU A 207 -6.46 4.96 -0.95
N ARG A 208 -6.70 6.27 -0.96
CA ARG A 208 -5.83 7.24 -1.61
C ARG A 208 -4.98 7.93 -0.56
N GLY A 209 -3.66 7.79 -0.64
CA GLY A 209 -2.77 8.66 0.11
C GLY A 209 -2.59 9.99 -0.64
N ALA A 210 -2.98 11.10 -0.03
CA ALA A 210 -2.67 12.44 -0.50
C ALA A 210 -1.92 13.20 0.60
N ASP A 211 -0.87 13.94 0.23
CA ASP A 211 -0.25 14.89 1.15
C ASP A 211 -1.23 16.05 1.42
N SER A 212 -1.28 16.46 2.69
CA SER A 212 -2.15 17.49 3.29
C SER A 212 -2.25 18.80 2.50
N SER A 213 -1.27 19.13 1.67
CA SER A 213 -1.25 20.34 0.84
C SER A 213 -2.23 20.33 -0.35
N HIS A 214 -2.75 19.16 -0.77
CA HIS A 214 -3.68 19.05 -1.91
C HIS A 214 -5.16 18.93 -1.52
N GLU A 215 -5.49 18.59 -0.27
CA GLU A 215 -6.89 18.37 0.17
C GLU A 215 -7.78 19.62 0.11
N ALA A 216 -7.20 20.82 0.17
CA ALA A 216 -7.96 22.07 0.09
C ALA A 216 -8.64 22.26 -1.28
N ALA A 217 -8.16 21.61 -2.35
CA ALA A 217 -8.66 21.80 -3.72
C ALA A 217 -9.78 20.83 -4.12
N GLN A 218 -9.88 19.65 -3.48
CA GLN A 218 -10.85 18.61 -3.89
C GLN A 218 -12.20 18.67 -3.16
N ARG A 219 -12.28 19.40 -2.04
CA ARG A 219 -13.53 19.56 -1.28
C ARG A 219 -14.63 20.34 -2.03
N SER A 220 -14.31 20.93 -3.18
CA SER A 220 -15.25 21.71 -4.01
C SER A 220 -15.87 20.94 -5.18
N SER A 221 -15.48 19.69 -5.47
CA SER A 221 -15.99 18.95 -6.66
C SER A 221 -16.83 17.71 -6.37
N GLU A 222 -16.89 17.21 -5.13
CA GLU A 222 -17.66 16.00 -4.77
C GLU A 222 -19.08 16.36 -4.29
N THR A 223 -19.88 16.97 -5.16
CA THR A 223 -21.35 17.01 -5.02
C THR A 223 -22.02 16.83 -6.38
N ASP A 224 -21.84 15.68 -7.02
CA ASP A 224 -22.88 15.01 -7.83
C ASP A 224 -22.32 13.77 -8.53
N SER A 225 -22.83 12.59 -8.17
CA SER A 225 -23.11 11.45 -9.07
C SER A 225 -23.28 10.17 -8.25
N GLY A 226 -24.47 9.58 -8.32
CA GLY A 226 -24.83 8.33 -7.66
C GLY A 226 -24.06 7.13 -8.22
N LEU A 227 -22.84 6.92 -7.74
CA LEU A 227 -21.98 5.79 -8.08
C LEU A 227 -21.90 4.83 -6.88
N SER A 228 -22.01 3.52 -7.16
CA SER A 228 -22.00 2.41 -6.20
C SER A 228 -21.02 2.64 -5.04
N ALA A 229 -21.52 2.51 -3.80
CA ALA A 229 -20.82 2.87 -2.57
C ALA A 229 -19.42 2.26 -2.49
N SER A 230 -18.40 3.06 -2.75
CA SER A 230 -17.00 2.74 -2.49
C SER A 230 -16.51 3.71 -1.41
N LYS A 231 -16.22 3.19 -0.21
CA LYS A 231 -15.62 4.00 0.85
C LYS A 231 -14.14 4.17 0.55
N THR A 232 -13.74 5.42 0.31
CA THR A 232 -12.34 5.83 0.40
C THR A 232 -12.08 6.23 1.86
N PHE A 233 -11.23 5.48 2.56
CA PHE A 233 -10.68 5.95 3.84
C PHE A 233 -9.42 6.77 3.55
N LEU A 234 -9.09 7.70 4.45
CA LEU A 234 -7.89 8.52 4.39
C LEU A 234 -7.18 8.39 5.75
N LEU A 235 -6.00 7.77 5.78
CA LEU A 235 -5.14 7.82 6.96
C LEU A 235 -4.17 9.01 6.86
N LEU A 236 -4.42 10.03 7.69
CA LEU A 236 -3.45 11.08 7.94
C LEU A 236 -2.28 10.47 8.72
N SER A 237 -1.09 10.40 8.13
CA SER A 237 0.12 10.08 8.87
C SER A 237 0.48 11.27 9.77
N GLY A 238 -0.06 11.28 11.00
CA GLY A 238 0.37 12.20 12.04
C GLY A 238 1.76 11.82 12.52
N SER A 239 2.74 12.68 12.25
CA SER A 239 4.01 12.66 12.99
C SER A 239 3.76 13.29 14.36
N THR A 240 3.86 12.50 15.43
CA THR A 240 4.02 13.00 16.80
C THR A 240 5.46 13.30 17.09
#